data_AF-A0A430BM02-F1
#
_entry.id   AF-A0A430BM02-F1
#
_cell.length_a   1.000
_cell.length_b   1.000
_cell.length_c   1.000
_cell.angle_alpha   90.00
_cell.angle_beta   90.00
_cell.angle_gamma   90.00
#
_symmetry.space_group_name_H-M   'P 1'
#
loop_
_entity.id
_entity.type
_entity.pdbx_description
1 polymer ?
#
loop_
_entity_poly.entity_id
_entity_poly.type
_entity_poly.pdbx_seq_one_letter_code
_entity_poly.pdbx_strand_id
1 'polypeptide(L)'
;MFRYSADSTRAVRGKPDVLDLSVGSEAYFSIDGGKTALFGNKLATGRYNGDGDQASHWKDAVGCTGQIGILDPTFCFGQEGEVTALDLAAYDAMGWNTSVDVLRNPNYVATTASIYRQFASLVPEPGSWALMLTGFAMMGATLRGRRTRTRVTFAA
;
A
#
# COMPACT_ATOMS: atom_id res chain seq x y z
N MET A 1 10.18 16.62 -11.39
CA MET A 1 8.92 16.24 -12.06
C MET A 1 9.19 15.00 -12.91
N PHE A 2 8.34 13.98 -12.86
CA PHE A 2 8.60 12.64 -13.44
C PHE A 2 7.55 12.20 -14.48
N ARG A 3 6.75 13.16 -14.97
CA ARG A 3 5.73 12.95 -15.99
C ARG A 3 6.31 13.33 -17.35
N TYR A 4 6.31 12.40 -18.29
CA TYR A 4 6.89 12.58 -19.63
C TYR A 4 5.89 12.20 -20.72
N SER A 5 6.01 12.82 -21.89
CA SER A 5 5.29 12.45 -23.11
C SER A 5 6.12 12.85 -24.34
N ALA A 6 5.69 12.42 -25.53
CA ALA A 6 6.32 12.81 -26.77
C ALA A 6 6.22 14.32 -27.04
N ASP A 7 7.33 14.96 -27.43
CA ASP A 7 7.35 16.37 -27.83
C ASP A 7 6.74 16.57 -29.22
N SER A 8 5.40 16.58 -29.27
CA SER A 8 4.65 16.85 -30.50
C SER A 8 4.92 18.23 -31.09
N THR A 9 5.32 19.19 -30.24
CA THR A 9 5.60 20.58 -30.65
C THR A 9 7.02 20.81 -31.14
N ARG A 10 7.92 19.84 -30.92
CA ARG A 10 9.38 19.99 -31.13
C ARG A 10 9.96 21.22 -30.42
N ALA A 11 9.37 21.59 -29.29
CA ALA A 11 9.81 22.73 -28.48
C ALA A 11 11.22 22.49 -27.90
N VAL A 12 11.60 21.22 -27.67
CA VAL A 12 12.92 20.84 -27.17
C VAL A 12 13.69 20.08 -28.26
N ARG A 13 14.66 20.76 -28.88
CA ARG A 13 15.44 20.19 -29.97
C ARG A 13 16.20 18.92 -29.56
N GLY A 14 16.03 17.84 -30.32
CA GLY A 14 16.79 16.59 -30.18
C GLY A 14 16.33 15.68 -29.04
N LYS A 15 15.21 15.99 -28.39
CA LYS A 15 14.59 15.16 -27.35
C LYS A 15 13.28 14.58 -27.91
N PRO A 16 13.12 13.25 -28.02
CA PRO A 16 11.85 12.66 -28.46
C PRO A 16 10.76 12.89 -27.42
N ASP A 17 11.09 12.75 -26.13
CA ASP A 17 10.17 12.89 -25.02
C ASP A 17 10.63 13.99 -24.05
N VAL A 18 9.68 14.71 -23.47
CA VAL A 18 9.88 15.88 -22.62
C VAL A 18 9.00 15.81 -21.37
N LEU A 19 9.39 16.59 -20.35
CA LEU A 19 8.54 16.78 -19.19
C LEU A 19 7.23 17.44 -19.61
N ASP A 20 6.12 16.81 -19.23
CA ASP A 20 4.82 17.21 -19.77
C ASP A 20 3.77 17.53 -18.69
N LEU A 21 3.52 18.84 -18.60
CA LEU A 21 2.40 19.59 -18.04
C LEU A 21 0.98 19.18 -18.39
N SER A 22 0.85 18.79 -19.65
CA SER A 22 -0.33 19.12 -20.42
C SER A 22 -1.45 18.12 -20.19
N VAL A 23 -2.65 18.59 -20.50
CA VAL A 23 -3.85 17.76 -20.57
C VAL A 23 -3.95 17.13 -21.96
N GLY A 24 -4.52 15.93 -22.04
CA GLY A 24 -4.81 15.23 -23.29
C GLY A 24 -3.62 14.51 -23.93
N SER A 25 -2.39 14.71 -23.45
CA SER A 25 -1.22 13.98 -23.94
C SER A 25 -1.12 12.57 -23.36
N GLU A 26 -0.64 11.62 -24.15
CA GLU A 26 -0.28 10.28 -23.67
C GLU A 26 1.00 10.35 -22.83
N ALA A 27 0.83 10.69 -21.56
CA ALA A 27 1.94 10.80 -20.61
C ALA A 27 2.15 9.52 -19.79
N TYR A 28 3.35 9.38 -19.25
CA TYR A 28 3.77 8.25 -18.43
C TYR A 28 4.73 8.70 -17.31
N PHE A 29 4.96 7.80 -16.34
CA PHE A 29 5.90 8.05 -15.25
C PHE A 29 7.27 7.48 -15.60
N SER A 30 8.32 8.26 -15.38
CA SER A 30 9.69 7.84 -15.72
C SER A 30 10.69 8.38 -14.71
N ILE A 31 11.63 7.52 -14.33
CA ILE A 31 12.76 7.85 -13.44
C ILE A 31 14.10 7.93 -14.18
N ASP A 32 14.12 7.69 -15.49
CA ASP A 32 15.33 7.67 -16.33
C ASP A 32 15.41 8.87 -17.30
N GLY A 33 14.63 9.91 -17.00
CA GLY A 33 14.61 11.16 -17.76
C GLY A 33 13.74 11.11 -19.02
N GLY A 34 12.70 10.26 -19.03
CA GLY A 34 11.78 10.08 -20.16
C GLY A 34 12.30 9.14 -21.23
N LYS A 35 13.19 8.18 -20.90
CA LYS A 35 13.62 7.16 -21.87
C LYS A 35 12.69 5.97 -21.86
N THR A 36 12.16 5.61 -20.69
CA THR A 36 11.22 4.51 -20.53
C THR A 36 10.10 4.87 -19.56
N ALA A 37 8.91 4.32 -19.81
CA ALA A 37 7.84 4.28 -18.83
C ALA A 37 8.18 3.22 -17.77
N LEU A 38 8.29 3.63 -16.52
CA LEU A 38 8.64 2.71 -15.45
C LEU A 38 7.51 1.67 -15.31
N PHE A 39 7.89 0.39 -15.35
CA PHE A 39 6.96 -0.75 -15.36
C PHE A 39 5.90 -0.70 -16.48
N GLY A 40 6.19 -0.02 -17.60
CA GLY A 40 5.29 0.05 -18.75
C GLY A 40 4.00 0.83 -18.48
N ASN A 41 4.02 1.74 -17.50
CA ASN A 41 2.84 2.45 -17.07
C ASN A 41 2.34 3.50 -18.08
N LYS A 42 1.11 3.97 -17.85
CA LYS A 42 0.55 5.18 -18.44
C LYS A 42 -0.14 6.00 -17.34
N LEU A 43 -0.26 7.30 -17.56
CA LEU A 43 -1.06 8.20 -16.72
C LEU A 43 -2.39 8.52 -17.40
N ALA A 44 -3.38 8.87 -16.59
CA ALA A 44 -4.59 9.51 -17.09
C ALA A 44 -4.25 10.84 -17.78
N THR A 45 -5.03 11.18 -18.81
CA THR A 45 -4.82 12.37 -19.65
C THR A 45 -5.66 13.57 -19.23
N GLY A 46 -6.62 13.38 -18.31
CA GLY A 46 -7.29 14.47 -17.61
C GLY A 46 -8.80 14.46 -17.77
N ARG A 47 -9.49 14.96 -16.73
CA ARG A 47 -10.95 14.91 -16.67
C ARG A 47 -11.62 15.82 -17.68
N TYR A 48 -11.00 16.96 -17.96
CA TYR A 48 -11.42 17.90 -18.99
C TYR A 48 -10.40 17.87 -20.12
N ASN A 49 -10.87 17.70 -21.37
CA ASN A 49 -10.04 17.58 -22.58
C ASN A 49 -9.09 16.37 -22.61
N GLY A 50 -9.36 15.33 -21.82
CA GLY A 50 -8.61 14.08 -21.80
C GLY A 50 -9.54 12.87 -21.81
N ASP A 51 -9.12 11.83 -21.11
CA ASP A 51 -9.79 10.53 -21.02
C ASP A 51 -10.92 10.47 -19.99
N GLY A 52 -11.19 11.57 -19.28
CA GLY A 52 -12.25 11.64 -18.27
C GLY A 52 -11.78 11.37 -16.83
N ASP A 53 -10.55 10.88 -16.68
CA ASP A 53 -9.94 10.57 -15.40
C ASP A 53 -9.00 11.67 -14.92
N GLN A 54 -8.75 11.74 -13.61
CA GLN A 54 -7.90 12.79 -13.06
C GLN A 54 -6.44 12.57 -13.48
N ALA A 55 -5.79 13.56 -14.11
CA ALA A 55 -4.46 13.43 -14.72
C ALA A 55 -3.31 13.05 -13.75
N SER A 56 -3.55 13.10 -12.44
CA SER A 56 -2.63 12.64 -11.39
C SER A 56 -2.68 11.12 -11.15
N HIS A 57 -3.68 10.43 -11.68
CA HIS A 57 -3.87 8.99 -11.51
C HIS A 57 -3.15 8.20 -12.61
N TRP A 58 -2.96 6.90 -12.35
CA TRP A 58 -2.61 5.95 -13.40
C TRP A 58 -3.70 5.90 -14.47
N LYS A 59 -3.36 5.35 -15.62
CA LYS A 59 -4.39 5.01 -16.61
C LYS A 59 -5.31 3.93 -16.03
N ASP A 60 -6.62 4.12 -16.16
CA ASP A 60 -7.62 3.14 -15.73
C ASP A 60 -7.37 1.77 -16.38
N ALA A 61 -7.21 0.74 -15.54
CA ALA A 61 -7.21 -0.65 -15.98
C ALA A 61 -8.66 -1.10 -16.25
N VAL A 62 -9.17 -0.76 -17.43
CA VAL A 62 -10.53 -1.05 -17.95
C VAL A 62 -11.28 -2.17 -17.20
N GLY A 63 -12.31 -1.77 -16.43
CA GLY A 63 -13.31 -2.67 -15.84
C GLY A 63 -13.07 -3.02 -14.37
N CYS A 64 -13.56 -4.18 -13.94
CA CYS A 64 -13.48 -4.64 -12.55
C CYS A 64 -12.45 -5.77 -12.34
N THR A 65 -11.61 -6.03 -13.33
CA THR A 65 -10.76 -7.24 -13.38
C THR A 65 -9.26 -6.94 -13.21
N GLY A 66 -8.90 -5.71 -12.89
CA GLY A 66 -7.51 -5.33 -12.64
C GLY A 66 -7.39 -3.91 -12.12
N GLN A 67 -6.22 -3.61 -11.59
CA GLN A 67 -5.74 -2.27 -11.30
C GLN A 67 -4.25 -2.25 -11.61
N ILE A 68 -3.73 -1.13 -12.12
CA ILE A 68 -2.27 -0.98 -12.31
C ILE A 68 -1.58 -0.65 -10.98
N GLY A 69 -2.36 -0.13 -10.02
CA GLY A 69 -1.93 0.25 -8.69
C GLY A 69 -3.07 0.94 -7.95
N ILE A 70 -2.81 1.38 -6.71
CA ILE A 70 -3.82 2.01 -5.87
C ILE A 70 -4.24 3.38 -6.41
N LEU A 71 -3.41 3.99 -7.26
CA LEU A 71 -3.71 5.23 -7.95
C LEU A 71 -4.45 5.01 -9.28
N ASP A 72 -5.03 3.83 -9.52
CA ASP A 72 -6.05 3.64 -10.55
C ASP A 72 -7.27 4.56 -10.25
N PRO A 73 -7.77 5.34 -11.23
CA PRO A 73 -8.84 6.31 -10.99
C PRO A 73 -10.21 5.69 -10.69
N THR A 74 -10.41 4.41 -11.03
CA THR A 74 -11.70 3.75 -10.93
C THR A 74 -11.62 2.52 -10.02
N PHE A 75 -12.57 2.42 -9.08
CA PHE A 75 -12.79 1.21 -8.28
C PHE A 75 -14.21 0.71 -8.45
N CYS A 76 -14.36 -0.58 -8.71
CA CYS A 76 -15.66 -1.21 -8.65
C CYS A 76 -16.11 -1.41 -7.19
N PHE A 77 -17.43 -1.46 -6.99
CA PHE A 77 -17.99 -1.79 -5.68
C PHE A 77 -17.49 -3.16 -5.23
N GLY A 78 -16.85 -3.22 -4.05
CA GLY A 78 -16.31 -4.45 -3.49
C GLY A 78 -14.95 -4.90 -4.08
N GLN A 79 -14.33 -4.10 -4.96
CA GLN A 79 -12.97 -4.36 -5.43
C GLN A 79 -11.96 -4.06 -4.32
N GLU A 80 -11.02 -4.98 -4.10
CA GLU A 80 -9.89 -4.76 -3.19
C GLU A 80 -8.82 -3.89 -3.87
N GLY A 81 -8.37 -2.84 -3.18
CA GLY A 81 -7.26 -2.02 -3.63
C GLY A 81 -5.90 -2.71 -3.45
N GLU A 82 -5.04 -2.57 -4.46
CA GLU A 82 -3.67 -3.10 -4.46
C GLU A 82 -2.67 -1.95 -4.56
N VAL A 83 -1.77 -1.84 -3.59
CA VAL A 83 -0.57 -1.01 -3.68
C VAL A 83 0.52 -1.82 -4.37
N THR A 84 0.99 -1.35 -5.51
CA THR A 84 1.96 -2.03 -6.36
C THR A 84 3.36 -1.42 -6.28
N ALA A 85 4.34 -2.06 -6.91
CA ALA A 85 5.68 -1.49 -7.11
C ALA A 85 5.64 -0.12 -7.82
N LEU A 86 4.70 0.08 -8.76
CA LEU A 86 4.55 1.35 -9.48
C LEU A 86 4.15 2.49 -8.53
N ASP A 87 3.21 2.22 -7.62
CA ASP A 87 2.78 3.20 -6.63
C ASP A 87 3.95 3.60 -5.72
N LEU A 88 4.67 2.62 -5.17
CA LEU A 88 5.81 2.88 -4.29
C LEU A 88 6.93 3.63 -5.01
N ALA A 89 7.20 3.31 -6.28
CA ALA A 89 8.18 4.03 -7.08
C ALA A 89 7.80 5.52 -7.26
N ALA A 90 6.51 5.81 -7.45
CA ALA A 90 6.02 7.18 -7.56
C ALA A 90 6.18 7.94 -6.24
N TYR A 91 5.83 7.32 -5.11
CA TYR A 91 6.03 7.92 -3.78
C TYR A 91 7.51 8.15 -3.44
N ASP A 92 8.37 7.19 -3.75
CA ASP A 92 9.83 7.33 -3.60
C ASP A 92 10.36 8.51 -4.42
N ALA A 93 9.96 8.60 -5.70
CA ALA A 93 10.32 9.72 -6.55
C ALA A 93 9.77 11.08 -6.05
N MET A 94 8.62 11.10 -5.36
CA MET A 94 8.09 12.30 -4.70
C MET A 94 8.85 12.68 -3.40
N GLY A 95 9.76 11.83 -2.93
CA GLY A 95 10.62 12.08 -1.77
C GLY A 95 10.20 11.35 -0.49
N TRP A 96 9.30 10.37 -0.58
CA TRP A 96 8.97 9.51 0.56
C TRP A 96 9.98 8.38 0.71
N ASN A 97 10.39 8.10 1.94
CA ASN A 97 11.23 6.92 2.20
C ASN A 97 10.34 5.66 2.19
N THR A 98 10.56 4.78 1.23
CA THR A 98 9.91 3.47 1.19
C THR A 98 10.86 2.39 1.74
N SER A 99 10.30 1.34 2.35
CA SER A 99 11.08 0.20 2.86
C SER A 99 11.31 -0.89 1.80
N VAL A 100 10.88 -0.65 0.55
CA VAL A 100 10.87 -1.63 -0.53
C VAL A 100 11.69 -1.10 -1.70
N ASP A 101 12.74 -1.83 -2.08
CA ASP A 101 13.42 -1.58 -3.35
C ASP A 101 12.57 -2.16 -4.49
N VAL A 102 11.82 -1.29 -5.15
CA VAL A 102 10.91 -1.63 -6.25
C VAL A 102 11.63 -2.13 -7.50
N LEU A 103 12.90 -1.76 -7.71
CA LEU A 103 13.69 -2.25 -8.85
C LEU A 103 14.14 -3.70 -8.64
N ARG A 104 14.33 -4.11 -7.38
CA ARG A 104 14.55 -5.52 -7.02
C ARG A 104 13.25 -6.31 -6.87
N ASN A 105 12.13 -5.64 -6.62
CA ASN A 105 10.82 -6.25 -6.40
C ASN A 105 9.76 -5.66 -7.35
N PRO A 106 9.92 -5.84 -8.68
CA PRO A 106 9.03 -5.20 -9.67
C PRO A 106 7.58 -5.70 -9.60
N ASN A 107 7.35 -6.87 -9.00
CA ASN A 107 6.04 -7.48 -8.82
C ASN A 107 5.49 -7.30 -7.40
N TYR A 108 5.99 -6.32 -6.63
CA TYR A 108 5.47 -6.05 -5.30
C TYR A 108 3.98 -5.70 -5.37
N VAL A 109 3.19 -6.34 -4.51
CA VAL A 109 1.76 -6.07 -4.32
C VAL A 109 1.44 -6.18 -2.83
N ALA A 110 0.75 -5.18 -2.29
CA ALA A 110 0.18 -5.20 -0.97
C ALA A 110 -1.32 -4.88 -1.04
N THR A 111 -2.12 -5.72 -0.41
CA THR A 111 -3.57 -5.54 -0.28
C THR A 111 -3.95 -5.31 1.17
N THR A 112 -5.21 -4.94 1.40
CA THR A 112 -5.73 -4.84 2.78
C THR A 112 -5.63 -6.20 3.47
N ALA A 113 -5.88 -7.31 2.77
CA ALA A 113 -5.72 -8.65 3.31
C ALA A 113 -4.25 -9.02 3.61
N SER A 114 -3.26 -8.52 2.84
CA SER A 114 -1.84 -8.76 3.16
C SER A 114 -1.41 -7.96 4.39
N ILE A 115 -1.85 -6.70 4.51
CA ILE A 115 -1.62 -5.86 5.69
C ILE A 115 -2.26 -6.49 6.92
N TYR A 116 -3.53 -6.90 6.84
CA TYR A 116 -4.21 -7.54 7.96
C TYR A 116 -3.45 -8.77 8.46
N ARG A 117 -2.98 -9.64 7.56
CA ARG A 117 -2.16 -10.81 7.94
C ARG A 117 -0.83 -10.44 8.60
N GLN A 118 -0.21 -9.34 8.17
CA GLN A 118 1.04 -8.86 8.77
C GLN A 118 0.86 -8.31 10.18
N PHE A 119 -0.26 -7.63 10.46
CA PHE A 119 -0.52 -6.99 11.76
C PHE A 119 -1.40 -7.83 12.70
N ALA A 120 -2.10 -8.86 12.21
CA ALA A 120 -2.98 -9.71 13.01
C ALA A 120 -2.24 -10.39 14.17
N SER A 121 -0.96 -10.78 13.99
CA SER A 121 -0.16 -11.40 15.05
C SER A 121 0.27 -10.44 16.17
N LEU A 122 0.11 -9.13 15.98
CA LEU A 122 0.50 -8.10 16.95
C LEU A 122 -0.65 -7.75 17.91
N VAL A 123 -1.89 -8.09 17.55
CA VAL A 123 -3.03 -8.02 18.45
C VAL A 123 -3.16 -9.38 19.12
N PRO A 124 -3.05 -9.50 20.45
CA PRO A 124 -3.20 -10.78 21.13
C PRO A 124 -4.54 -11.39 20.75
N GLU A 125 -4.50 -12.54 20.07
CA GLU A 125 -5.72 -13.23 19.63
C GLU A 125 -6.64 -13.52 20.82
N PRO A 126 -7.96 -13.72 20.61
CA PRO A 126 -8.89 -14.06 21.70
C PRO A 126 -8.41 -15.23 22.57
N GLY A 127 -7.67 -16.18 21.99
CA GLY A 127 -7.03 -17.28 22.72
C GLY A 127 -5.94 -16.81 23.71
N SER A 128 -5.16 -15.78 23.38
CA SER A 128 -4.16 -15.21 24.28
C SER A 128 -4.80 -14.53 25.50
N TRP A 129 -5.93 -13.84 25.29
CA TRP A 129 -6.73 -13.30 26.40
C TRP A 129 -7.32 -14.40 27.26
N ALA A 130 -7.89 -15.43 26.64
CA ALA A 130 -8.42 -16.58 27.36
C ALA A 130 -7.32 -17.25 28.19
N LEU A 131 -6.14 -17.52 27.61
CA LEU A 131 -5.00 -18.10 28.32
C LEU A 131 -4.49 -17.21 29.45
N MET A 132 -4.42 -15.89 29.24
CA MET A 132 -4.02 -14.93 30.28
C MET A 132 -5.03 -14.89 31.42
N LEU A 133 -6.32 -14.77 31.11
CA LEU A 133 -7.39 -14.77 32.11
C LEU A 133 -7.47 -16.10 32.85
N THR A 134 -7.33 -17.23 32.16
CA THR A 134 -7.26 -18.57 32.75
C THR A 134 -6.03 -18.72 33.63
N GLY A 135 -4.86 -18.24 33.19
CA GLY A 135 -3.62 -18.21 33.98
C GLY A 135 -3.78 -17.40 35.27
N PHE A 136 -4.34 -16.19 35.18
CA PHE A 136 -4.65 -15.38 36.36
C PHE A 136 -5.68 -16.02 37.27
N ALA A 137 -6.73 -16.64 36.72
CA ALA A 137 -7.73 -17.35 37.50
C ALA A 137 -7.11 -18.53 38.26
N MET A 138 -6.26 -19.34 37.61
CA MET A 138 -5.57 -20.47 38.25
C MET A 138 -4.58 -19.99 39.34
N MET A 139 -3.80 -18.95 39.07
CA MET A 139 -2.90 -18.36 40.08
C MET A 139 -3.69 -17.78 41.27
N GLY A 140 -4.80 -17.07 41.02
CA GLY A 140 -5.67 -16.56 42.07
C GLY A 140 -6.28 -17.68 42.92
N ALA A 141 -6.74 -18.77 42.29
CA ALA A 141 -7.30 -19.93 42.98
C ALA A 141 -6.27 -20.64 43.86
N THR A 142 -5.05 -20.85 43.36
CA THR A 142 -3.96 -21.50 44.12
C THR A 142 -3.51 -20.66 45.33
N LEU A 143 -3.37 -19.34 45.17
CA LEU A 143 -3.06 -18.43 46.27
C LEU A 143 -4.17 -18.37 47.33
N ARG A 144 -5.44 -18.38 46.90
CA ARG A 144 -6.60 -18.40 47.82
C ARG A 144 -6.67 -19.71 48.62
N GLY A 145 -6.41 -20.86 48.00
CA GLY A 145 -6.44 -22.16 48.66
C GLY A 145 -5.35 -22.36 49.73
N ARG A 146 -4.22 -21.64 49.63
CA ARG A 146 -3.14 -21.68 50.64
C ARG A 146 -3.48 -20.89 51.90
N ARG A 147 -4.24 -19.79 51.80
CA ARG A 147 -4.63 -18.95 52.94
C ARG A 147 -5.67 -19.60 53.85
N THR A 148 -6.52 -20.48 53.34
CA THR A 148 -7.58 -21.13 54.13
C THR A 148 -7.09 -22.33 54.96
N ARG A 149 -5.86 -22.82 54.71
CA ARG A 149 -5.29 -24.00 55.41
C ARG A 149 -4.42 -23.66 56.62
N THR A 150 -4.16 -22.39 56.93
CA THR A 150 -3.40 -22.00 58.11
C THR A 150 -4.27 -22.16 59.37
N ARG A 151 -4.38 -23.39 59.89
CA ARG A 151 -4.95 -23.62 61.23
C ARG A 151 -3.87 -23.27 62.27
N VAL A 152 -4.10 -22.19 63.00
CA VAL A 152 -3.35 -21.90 64.22
C VAL A 152 -3.91 -22.83 65.30
N THR A 153 -3.08 -23.72 65.82
CA THR A 153 -3.43 -24.61 66.93
C THR A 153 -2.66 -24.13 68.14
N PHE A 154 -3.37 -23.75 69.20
CA PHE A 154 -2.75 -23.34 70.46
C PHE A 154 -2.51 -24.59 71.32
N ALA A 155 -1.32 -24.69 71.92
CA ALA A 155 -1.01 -25.73 72.90
C ALA A 155 -1.71 -25.39 74.23
N ALA A 156 -2.36 -26.40 74.82
CA ALA A 156 -2.94 -26.36 76.16
C ALA A 156 -1.95 -26.91 77.18
#